data_AF-A0A7S1BDY1-F1
#
_entry.id   AF-A0A7S1BDY1-F1
#
_cell.length_a   1.000
_cell.length_b   1.000
_cell.length_c   1.000
_cell.angle_alpha   90.00
_cell.angle_beta   90.00
_cell.angle_gamma   90.00
#
_symmetry.space_group_name_H-M   'P 1'
#
loop_
_entity.id
_entity.type
_entity.pdbx_description
1 polymer ?
#
loop_
_entity_poly.entity_id
_entity_poly.type
_entity_poly.pdbx_seq_one_letter_code
_entity_poly.pdbx_strand_id
1 'polypeptide(L)'
;SLAVQYRRREGGEKGYYEMVSAATRGDGKEGEDVTDNVRAISSVPASFMIDENDDSGKNPLEMEVRGEVVLPTKAFEKLNNEEEEKRENQEGGEEEIAQSRSFANPRNAAAGILRRKHIEEGQDRRSLLHFYAYDIFGAGDDGGRPPWDGSAKSMRDALQKMGFVLPVPVSYADVPLTQEDGEDENEPLRPLLDLHASLRIPN
;
A
#
# COMPACT_ATOMS: atom_id res chain seq x y z
N SER A 1 -5.17 -4.83 3.32
CA SER A 1 -3.74 -5.11 3.18
C SER A 1 -3.48 -5.91 1.93
N LEU A 2 -2.47 -5.48 1.19
CA LEU A 2 -1.98 -6.05 -0.06
C LEU A 2 -0.47 -6.25 0.07
N ALA A 3 0.02 -7.39 -0.43
CA ALA A 3 1.44 -7.67 -0.63
C ALA A 3 1.73 -7.69 -2.13
N VAL A 4 2.75 -6.96 -2.57
CA VAL A 4 3.15 -6.87 -3.97
C VAL A 4 4.58 -7.36 -4.08
N GLN A 5 4.81 -8.39 -4.89
CA GLN A 5 6.12 -8.97 -5.10
C GLN A 5 6.77 -8.41 -6.35
N TYR A 6 8.04 -8.04 -6.22
CA TYR A 6 8.90 -7.60 -7.29
C TYR A 6 10.09 -8.53 -7.41
N ARG A 7 10.52 -8.79 -8.64
CA ARG A 7 11.73 -9.58 -8.91
C ARG A 7 12.73 -8.76 -9.68
N ARG A 8 14.01 -8.89 -9.31
CA ARG A 8 15.11 -8.32 -10.06
C ARG A 8 15.24 -9.04 -11.39
N ARG A 9 15.29 -8.30 -12.49
CA ARG A 9 15.42 -8.89 -13.82
C ARG A 9 16.84 -9.42 -14.06
N GLU A 10 16.95 -10.69 -14.45
CA GLU A 10 18.24 -11.27 -14.86
C GLU A 10 18.62 -10.85 -16.28
N GLY A 11 19.90 -10.52 -16.50
CA GLY A 11 20.43 -10.16 -17.83
C GLY A 11 19.98 -8.80 -18.38
N GLY A 12 19.29 -7.98 -17.59
CA GLY A 12 18.90 -6.61 -17.92
C GLY A 12 19.78 -5.53 -17.27
N GLU A 13 19.27 -4.30 -17.20
CA GLU A 13 19.90 -3.23 -16.43
C GLU A 13 19.97 -3.63 -14.95
N LYS A 14 21.17 -3.53 -14.37
CA LYS A 14 21.40 -3.80 -12.96
C LYS A 14 20.50 -2.93 -12.08
N GLY A 15 19.93 -3.53 -11.04
CA GLY A 15 18.99 -2.84 -10.16
C GLY A 15 17.56 -2.66 -10.70
N TYR A 16 17.21 -3.22 -11.86
CA TYR A 16 15.82 -3.19 -12.37
C TYR A 16 14.93 -4.25 -11.72
N TYR A 17 13.79 -3.83 -11.18
CA TYR A 17 12.76 -4.69 -10.57
C TYR A 17 11.43 -4.55 -11.29
N GLU A 18 10.73 -5.65 -11.49
CA GLU A 18 9.38 -5.68 -12.07
C GLU A 18 8.40 -6.45 -11.19
N MET A 19 7.14 -6.01 -11.18
CA MET A 19 6.08 -6.66 -10.41
C MET A 19 5.77 -8.03 -11.02
N VAL A 20 5.89 -9.08 -10.20
CA VAL A 20 5.63 -10.46 -10.61
C VAL A 20 4.29 -10.97 -10.12
N SER A 21 3.86 -10.58 -8.93
CA SER A 21 2.60 -11.01 -8.33
C SER A 21 2.10 -10.00 -7.31
N ALA A 22 0.80 -10.06 -7.01
CA ALA A 22 0.21 -9.35 -5.88
C ALA A 22 -0.89 -10.19 -5.23
N ALA A 23 -0.91 -10.22 -3.90
CA ALA A 23 -1.84 -11.01 -3.13
C ALA A 23 -2.51 -10.20 -2.01
N THR A 24 -3.78 -10.49 -1.76
CA THR A 24 -4.48 -9.98 -0.58
C THR A 24 -3.94 -10.64 0.70
N ARG A 25 -4.12 -10.02 1.86
CA ARG A 25 -3.65 -10.59 3.13
C ARG A 25 -4.29 -11.96 3.48
N GLY A 26 -5.53 -12.20 3.08
CA GLY A 26 -6.31 -13.38 3.48
C GLY A 26 -6.24 -13.65 4.99
N ASP A 27 -5.80 -14.85 5.38
CA ASP A 27 -5.65 -15.26 6.79
C ASP A 27 -4.26 -14.91 7.40
N GLY A 28 -3.41 -14.23 6.63
CA GLY A 28 -2.03 -13.90 6.98
C GLY A 28 -1.00 -14.94 6.54
N LYS A 29 -1.43 -16.09 6.02
CA LYS A 29 -0.58 -17.12 5.40
C LYS A 29 -0.93 -17.30 3.93
N GLU A 30 -2.21 -17.44 3.63
CA GLU A 30 -2.73 -17.61 2.27
C GLU A 30 -3.63 -16.43 1.90
N GLY A 31 -3.40 -15.92 0.70
CA GLY A 31 -4.09 -14.77 0.13
C GLY A 31 -4.61 -15.06 -1.27
N GLU A 32 -5.57 -14.27 -1.72
CA GLU A 32 -6.04 -14.35 -3.10
C GLU A 32 -5.09 -13.60 -4.04
N ASP A 33 -4.75 -14.23 -5.17
CA ASP A 33 -4.04 -13.58 -6.28
C ASP A 33 -4.93 -12.51 -6.91
N VAL A 34 -4.43 -11.28 -6.88
CA VAL A 34 -5.06 -10.07 -7.45
C VAL A 34 -4.11 -9.34 -8.38
N THR A 35 -3.10 -10.02 -8.92
CA THR A 35 -2.01 -9.44 -9.71
C THR A 35 -2.52 -8.57 -10.86
N ASP A 36 -3.45 -9.10 -11.66
CA ASP A 36 -4.00 -8.37 -12.81
C ASP A 36 -4.80 -7.12 -12.42
N ASN A 37 -5.47 -7.17 -11.26
CA ASN A 37 -6.21 -6.01 -10.75
C ASN A 37 -5.27 -4.95 -10.20
N VAL A 38 -4.19 -5.37 -9.55
CA VAL A 38 -3.18 -4.47 -8.99
C VAL A 38 -2.40 -3.75 -10.09
N ARG A 39 -2.16 -4.38 -11.25
CA ARG A 39 -1.55 -3.73 -12.43
C ARG A 39 -2.31 -2.48 -12.90
N ALA A 40 -3.63 -2.40 -12.65
CA ALA A 40 -4.46 -1.27 -13.04
C ALA A 40 -4.46 -0.12 -12.00
N ILE A 41 -3.83 -0.30 -10.84
CA ILE A 41 -3.76 0.71 -9.78
C ILE A 41 -2.56 1.62 -10.04
N SER A 42 -2.83 2.86 -10.45
CA SER A 42 -1.79 3.82 -10.88
C SER A 42 -0.70 4.12 -9.84
N SER A 43 -1.02 4.02 -8.55
CA SER A 43 -0.08 4.25 -7.45
C SER A 43 0.78 3.02 -7.11
N VAL A 44 0.62 1.90 -7.82
CA VAL A 44 1.49 0.72 -7.72
C VAL A 44 2.42 0.74 -8.93
N PRO A 45 3.73 0.99 -8.74
CA PRO A 45 4.70 0.94 -9.84
C PRO A 45 4.70 -0.44 -10.51
N ALA A 46 4.64 -0.51 -11.84
CA ALA A 46 4.83 -1.80 -12.53
C ALA A 46 6.28 -2.29 -12.40
N SER A 47 7.22 -1.37 -12.23
CA SER A 47 8.66 -1.59 -12.14
C SER A 47 9.35 -0.37 -11.52
N PHE A 48 10.55 -0.56 -10.99
CA PHE A 48 11.41 0.51 -10.51
C PHE A 48 12.90 0.14 -10.61
N MET A 49 13.76 1.16 -10.48
CA MET A 49 15.21 1.00 -10.41
C MET A 49 15.70 1.24 -8.99
N ILE A 50 16.64 0.42 -8.55
CA ILE A 50 17.43 0.65 -7.34
C ILE A 50 18.87 0.93 -7.75
N ASP A 51 19.46 1.98 -7.19
CA ASP A 51 20.88 2.24 -7.36
C ASP A 51 21.71 1.17 -6.62
N GLU A 52 22.50 0.39 -7.34
CA GLU A 52 23.38 -0.63 -6.74
C GLU A 52 24.59 -0.02 -6.01
N ASN A 53 24.83 1.29 -6.15
CA ASN A 53 25.86 2.00 -5.40
C ASN A 53 25.36 2.53 -4.04
N ASP A 54 24.12 2.25 -3.66
CA ASP A 54 23.61 2.60 -2.33
C ASP A 54 24.30 1.69 -1.29
N ASP A 55 25.08 2.27 -0.37
CA ASP A 55 25.95 1.61 0.63
C ASP A 55 25.21 0.69 1.64
N SER A 56 23.91 0.48 1.44
CA SER A 56 23.02 -0.36 2.25
C SER A 56 23.25 -1.88 2.13
N GLY A 57 24.12 -2.33 1.22
CA GLY A 57 24.52 -3.73 1.06
C GLY A 57 23.94 -4.41 -0.18
N LYS A 58 23.89 -5.74 -0.19
CA LYS A 58 23.40 -6.52 -1.34
C LYS A 58 21.88 -6.42 -1.44
N ASN A 59 21.39 -5.83 -2.53
CA ASN A 59 19.96 -5.84 -2.86
C ASN A 59 19.43 -7.27 -3.10
N PRO A 60 18.24 -7.63 -2.61
CA PRO A 60 17.66 -8.96 -2.73
C PRO A 60 17.16 -9.23 -4.16
N LEU A 61 17.15 -10.50 -4.55
CA LEU A 61 16.61 -10.95 -5.83
C LEU A 61 15.09 -10.74 -5.93
N GLU A 62 14.38 -10.88 -4.81
CA GLU A 62 12.95 -10.60 -4.74
C GLU A 62 12.66 -9.64 -3.59
N MET A 63 11.63 -8.82 -3.75
CA MET A 63 11.16 -7.88 -2.75
C MET A 63 9.66 -8.03 -2.57
N GLU A 64 9.20 -7.87 -1.34
CA GLU A 64 7.78 -7.77 -1.03
C GLU A 64 7.50 -6.39 -0.43
N VAL A 65 6.65 -5.62 -1.11
CA VAL A 65 6.13 -4.34 -0.62
C VAL A 65 4.74 -4.55 -0.05
N ARG A 66 4.53 -4.14 1.20
CA ARG A 66 3.21 -4.21 1.85
C ARG A 66 2.59 -2.84 1.97
N GLY A 67 1.28 -2.82 1.82
CA GLY A 67 0.51 -1.59 1.89
C GLY A 67 -0.98 -1.80 2.06
N GLU A 68 -1.70 -0.69 2.09
CA GLU A 68 -3.16 -0.67 2.10
C GLU A 68 -3.72 -0.14 0.79
N VAL A 69 -4.72 -0.85 0.27
CA VAL A 69 -5.53 -0.38 -0.85
C VAL A 69 -6.73 0.36 -0.29
N VAL A 70 -6.89 1.61 -0.68
CA VAL A 70 -7.95 2.50 -0.21
C VAL A 70 -8.72 3.06 -1.41
N LEU A 71 -10.00 3.35 -1.18
CA LEU A 71 -10.81 4.15 -2.07
C LEU A 71 -10.97 5.53 -1.43
N PRO A 72 -10.40 6.61 -2.00
CA PRO A 72 -10.54 7.95 -1.43
C PRO A 72 -12.01 8.35 -1.26
N THR A 73 -12.34 9.08 -0.19
CA THR A 73 -13.72 9.44 0.16
C THR A 73 -14.47 10.10 -1.01
N LYS A 74 -13.83 11.06 -1.71
CA LYS A 74 -14.44 11.72 -2.88
C LYS A 74 -14.73 10.74 -4.03
N ALA A 75 -13.84 9.77 -4.25
CA ALA A 75 -14.04 8.75 -5.29
C ALA A 75 -15.15 7.77 -4.88
N PHE A 76 -15.26 7.44 -3.60
CA PHE A 76 -16.35 6.63 -3.05
C PHE A 76 -17.71 7.31 -3.17
N GLU A 77 -17.81 8.59 -2.79
CA GLU A 77 -19.05 9.38 -2.94
C GLU A 77 -19.48 9.43 -4.41
N LYS A 78 -18.54 9.75 -5.31
CA LYS A 78 -18.81 9.75 -6.75
C LYS A 78 -19.28 8.38 -7.24
N LEU A 79 -18.61 7.31 -6.81
CA LEU A 79 -18.97 5.93 -7.18
C LEU A 79 -20.39 5.60 -6.73
N ASN A 80 -20.75 5.91 -5.48
CA ASN A 80 -22.10 5.64 -4.98
C ASN A 80 -23.17 6.46 -5.71
N ASN A 81 -22.88 7.72 -6.06
CA ASN A 81 -23.79 8.55 -6.85
C ASN A 81 -23.97 7.99 -8.27
N GLU A 82 -22.89 7.56 -8.93
CA GLU A 82 -22.98 6.92 -10.26
C GLU A 82 -23.82 5.63 -10.23
N GLU A 83 -23.67 4.81 -9.19
CA GLU A 83 -24.46 3.58 -9.04
C GLU A 83 -25.93 3.88 -8.70
N GLU A 84 -26.21 4.95 -7.93
CA GLU A 84 -27.56 5.40 -7.66
C GLU A 84 -28.24 5.97 -8.92
N GLU A 85 -27.57 6.81 -9.69
CA GLU A 85 -28.08 7.32 -10.97
C GLU A 85 -28.38 6.16 -11.94
N LYS A 86 -27.50 5.17 -12.04
CA LYS A 86 -27.78 3.97 -12.87
C LYS A 86 -29.02 3.23 -12.36
N ARG A 87 -29.14 3.03 -11.04
CA ARG A 87 -30.28 2.36 -10.42
C ARG A 87 -31.60 3.09 -10.70
N GLU A 88 -31.61 4.42 -10.63
CA GLU A 88 -32.81 5.23 -10.92
C GLU A 88 -33.20 5.17 -12.40
N ASN A 89 -32.23 5.04 -13.29
CA ASN A 89 -32.42 4.97 -14.74
C ASN A 89 -32.61 3.54 -15.28
N GLN A 90 -32.47 2.50 -14.45
CA GLN A 90 -32.61 1.10 -14.85
C GLN A 90 -34.05 0.58 -14.62
N GLU A 91 -34.71 0.13 -15.70
CA GLU A 91 -35.90 -0.74 -15.66
C GLU A 91 -35.52 -2.25 -15.61
N GLY A 92 -34.27 -2.56 -15.26
CA GLY A 92 -33.66 -3.89 -15.36
C GLY A 92 -34.09 -4.90 -14.27
N GLY A 93 -33.88 -6.18 -14.54
CA GLY A 93 -34.22 -7.29 -13.64
C GLY A 93 -33.39 -7.35 -12.35
N GLU A 94 -33.79 -8.21 -11.40
CA GLU A 94 -33.23 -8.31 -10.04
C GLU A 94 -31.69 -8.43 -9.98
N GLU A 95 -31.06 -9.04 -10.99
CA GLU A 95 -29.59 -9.20 -11.07
C GLU A 95 -28.86 -7.88 -11.37
N GLU A 96 -29.40 -7.03 -12.24
CA GLU A 96 -28.84 -5.70 -12.54
C GLU A 96 -28.97 -4.78 -11.33
N ILE A 97 -30.11 -4.84 -10.63
CA ILE A 97 -30.36 -4.09 -9.39
C ILE A 97 -29.41 -4.54 -8.27
N ALA A 98 -29.05 -5.83 -8.22
CA ALA A 98 -28.11 -6.35 -7.24
C ALA A 98 -26.67 -5.87 -7.46
N GLN A 99 -26.29 -5.61 -8.71
CA GLN A 99 -24.97 -5.08 -9.07
C GLN A 99 -24.86 -3.56 -8.85
N SER A 100 -25.95 -2.80 -9.02
CA SER A 100 -26.02 -1.35 -8.78
C SER A 100 -26.27 -0.95 -7.30
N ARG A 101 -26.02 -1.86 -6.34
CA ARG A 101 -26.18 -1.52 -4.92
C ARG A 101 -25.03 -0.65 -4.43
N SER A 102 -25.37 0.47 -3.79
CA SER A 102 -24.41 1.35 -3.14
C SER A 102 -23.55 0.58 -2.13
N PHE A 103 -22.27 0.90 -2.10
CA PHE A 103 -21.35 0.29 -1.16
C PHE A 103 -21.54 0.88 0.24
N ALA A 104 -21.53 0.03 1.26
CA ALA A 104 -21.77 0.47 2.65
C ALA A 104 -20.67 1.39 3.20
N ASN A 105 -19.42 1.21 2.77
CA ASN A 105 -18.29 2.06 3.16
C ASN A 105 -17.13 1.95 2.15
N PRO A 106 -16.17 2.90 2.14
CA PRO A 106 -15.05 2.90 1.19
C PRO A 106 -14.17 1.64 1.27
N ARG A 107 -14.01 1.05 2.46
CA ARG A 107 -13.21 -0.19 2.64
C ARG A 107 -13.84 -1.37 1.91
N ASN A 108 -15.16 -1.54 2.03
CA ASN A 108 -15.90 -2.59 1.35
C ASN A 108 -15.91 -2.38 -0.17
N ALA A 109 -16.05 -1.14 -0.62
CA ALA A 109 -15.96 -0.79 -2.04
C ALA A 109 -14.57 -1.14 -2.60
N ALA A 110 -13.49 -0.72 -1.92
CA ALA A 110 -12.13 -1.02 -2.33
C ALA A 110 -11.87 -2.52 -2.43
N ALA A 111 -12.29 -3.29 -1.41
CA ALA A 111 -12.16 -4.75 -1.41
C ALA A 111 -12.96 -5.40 -2.54
N GLY A 112 -14.17 -4.91 -2.80
CA GLY A 112 -15.01 -5.39 -3.90
C GLY A 112 -14.34 -5.16 -5.25
N ILE A 113 -13.90 -3.93 -5.54
CA ILE A 113 -13.24 -3.56 -6.79
C ILE A 113 -11.96 -4.39 -6.99
N LEU A 114 -11.12 -4.50 -5.96
CA LEU A 114 -9.84 -5.21 -6.04
C LEU A 114 -9.98 -6.71 -6.35
N ARG A 115 -11.09 -7.34 -5.95
CA ARG A 115 -11.31 -8.79 -6.08
C ARG A 115 -12.21 -9.15 -7.28
N ARG A 116 -12.59 -8.20 -8.13
CA ARG A 116 -13.40 -8.47 -9.33
C ARG A 116 -12.62 -9.32 -10.33
N LYS A 117 -13.19 -10.45 -10.74
CA LYS A 117 -12.58 -11.38 -11.72
C LYS A 117 -12.87 -11.00 -13.17
N HIS A 118 -14.08 -10.53 -13.42
CA HIS A 118 -14.53 -10.11 -14.74
C HIS A 118 -14.93 -8.64 -14.68
N ILE A 119 -14.52 -7.90 -15.70
CA ILE A 119 -14.77 -6.46 -15.81
C ILE A 119 -15.36 -6.25 -17.19
N GLU A 120 -16.61 -5.80 -17.21
CA GLU A 120 -17.28 -5.41 -18.44
C GLU A 120 -16.72 -4.07 -18.94
N GLU A 121 -16.88 -3.83 -20.25
CA GLU A 121 -16.44 -2.59 -20.86
C GLU A 121 -17.09 -1.38 -20.19
N GLY A 122 -16.29 -0.37 -19.83
CA GLY A 122 -16.76 0.82 -19.11
C GLY A 122 -17.02 0.64 -17.60
N GLN A 123 -16.88 -0.58 -17.06
CA GLN A 123 -17.08 -0.87 -15.63
C GLN A 123 -15.76 -1.03 -14.84
N ASP A 124 -14.62 -0.74 -15.47
CA ASP A 124 -13.36 -0.72 -14.73
C ASP A 124 -13.39 0.44 -13.72
N ARG A 125 -13.17 0.08 -12.46
CA ARG A 125 -13.13 1.01 -11.32
C ARG A 125 -11.81 0.90 -10.56
N ARG A 126 -10.85 0.09 -11.04
CA ARG A 126 -9.55 -0.13 -10.38
C ARG A 126 -8.68 1.11 -10.38
N SER A 127 -8.85 1.99 -11.37
CA SER A 127 -8.18 3.30 -11.42
C SER A 127 -8.60 4.26 -10.30
N LEU A 128 -9.73 4.00 -9.62
CA LEU A 128 -10.17 4.76 -8.44
C LEU A 128 -9.43 4.35 -7.16
N LEU A 129 -8.79 3.18 -7.17
CA LEU A 129 -8.06 2.67 -6.02
C LEU A 129 -6.72 3.37 -5.90
N HIS A 130 -6.31 3.57 -4.65
CA HIS A 130 -4.97 4.04 -4.30
C HIS A 130 -4.32 3.02 -3.37
N PHE A 131 -3.04 2.79 -3.57
CA PHE A 131 -2.20 1.94 -2.75
C PHE A 131 -1.21 2.82 -2.00
N TYR A 132 -1.16 2.66 -0.68
CA TYR A 132 -0.21 3.32 0.20
C TYR A 132 0.72 2.28 0.80
N ALA A 133 1.99 2.33 0.41
CA ALA A 133 3.01 1.45 0.96
C ALA A 133 3.35 1.84 2.40
N TYR A 134 3.54 0.84 3.26
CA TYR A 134 3.97 1.04 4.64
C TYR A 134 5.15 0.14 5.04
N ASP A 135 5.50 -0.87 4.23
CA ASP A 135 6.57 -1.81 4.55
C ASP A 135 7.28 -2.35 3.30
N ILE A 136 8.51 -2.81 3.47
CA ILE A 136 9.27 -3.52 2.43
C ILE A 136 10.25 -4.54 3.01
N PHE A 137 10.24 -5.73 2.44
CA PHE A 137 11.11 -6.84 2.85
C PHE A 137 11.84 -7.45 1.67
N GLY A 138 13.01 -8.02 1.93
CA GLY A 138 13.61 -8.98 1.00
C GLY A 138 12.78 -10.25 1.03
N ALA A 139 12.41 -10.75 -0.14
CA ALA A 139 11.74 -12.03 -0.29
C ALA A 139 12.77 -13.07 -0.80
N GLY A 140 12.80 -14.25 -0.17
CA GLY A 140 13.73 -15.33 -0.51
C GLY A 140 14.95 -15.46 0.41
N ASP A 141 15.76 -16.48 0.13
CA ASP A 141 16.88 -16.92 0.99
C ASP A 141 18.26 -16.39 0.53
N ASP A 142 18.29 -15.34 -0.28
CA ASP A 142 19.52 -14.83 -0.90
C ASP A 142 20.33 -13.89 0.01
N GLY A 143 19.83 -13.67 1.23
CA GLY A 143 20.41 -12.81 2.26
C GLY A 143 20.40 -11.32 1.94
N GLY A 144 19.77 -10.91 0.83
CA GLY A 144 19.69 -9.51 0.44
C GLY A 144 18.72 -8.74 1.33
N ARG A 145 18.96 -7.44 1.47
CA ARG A 145 18.08 -6.54 2.22
C ARG A 145 17.68 -5.37 1.33
N PRO A 146 16.41 -4.93 1.36
CA PRO A 146 16.04 -3.72 0.65
C PRO A 146 16.87 -2.52 1.16
N PRO A 147 17.04 -1.46 0.37
CA PRO A 147 18.01 -0.41 0.62
C PRO A 147 17.58 0.57 1.72
N TRP A 148 17.53 0.10 2.97
CA TRP A 148 17.22 0.89 4.16
C TRP A 148 18.03 0.39 5.38
N ASP A 149 18.25 1.27 6.35
CA ASP A 149 19.22 1.10 7.44
C ASP A 149 18.65 0.50 8.74
N GLY A 150 17.40 0.06 8.75
CA GLY A 150 16.69 -0.36 9.97
C GLY A 150 15.76 0.73 10.55
N SER A 151 15.88 1.99 10.12
CA SER A 151 15.00 3.06 10.56
C SER A 151 13.73 3.19 9.71
N ALA A 152 12.62 3.59 10.35
CA ALA A 152 11.38 3.88 9.65
C ALA A 152 11.56 5.02 8.62
N LYS A 153 12.46 5.97 8.88
CA LYS A 153 12.75 7.07 7.95
C LYS A 153 13.41 6.55 6.67
N SER A 154 14.49 5.78 6.77
CA SER A 154 15.20 5.27 5.59
C SER A 154 14.33 4.31 4.77
N MET A 155 13.48 3.51 5.43
CA MET A 155 12.50 2.65 4.75
C MET A 155 11.50 3.48 3.92
N ARG A 156 10.99 4.57 4.49
CA ARG A 156 10.08 5.48 3.77
C ARG A 156 10.77 6.17 2.59
N ASP A 157 11.99 6.64 2.80
CA ASP A 157 12.80 7.25 1.73
C ASP A 157 13.05 6.23 0.59
N ALA A 158 13.33 4.97 0.91
CA ALA A 158 13.50 3.90 -0.06
C ALA A 158 12.21 3.64 -0.87
N LEU A 159 11.06 3.49 -0.20
CA LEU A 159 9.77 3.31 -0.87
C LEU A 159 9.43 4.49 -1.79
N GLN A 160 9.72 5.73 -1.37
CA GLN A 160 9.51 6.92 -2.21
C GLN A 160 10.42 6.92 -3.44
N LYS A 161 11.71 6.57 -3.30
CA LYS A 161 12.64 6.43 -4.43
C LYS A 161 12.16 5.38 -5.45
N MET A 162 11.51 4.31 -4.98
CA MET A 162 10.90 3.27 -5.82
C MET A 162 9.59 3.70 -6.49
N GLY A 163 9.12 4.93 -6.24
CA GLY A 163 7.92 5.49 -6.84
C GLY A 163 6.62 5.15 -6.12
N PHE A 164 6.68 4.57 -4.92
CA PHE A 164 5.48 4.34 -4.12
C PHE A 164 4.96 5.63 -3.51
N VAL A 165 3.63 5.70 -3.40
CA VAL A 165 2.96 6.76 -2.65
C VAL A 165 2.91 6.35 -1.18
N LEU A 166 3.33 7.25 -0.31
CA LEU A 166 3.28 7.07 1.15
C LEU A 166 2.32 8.09 1.75
N PRO A 167 1.63 7.74 2.86
CA PRO A 167 0.86 8.72 3.60
C PRO A 167 1.82 9.76 4.18
N VAL A 168 1.49 11.05 4.00
CA VAL A 168 2.25 12.14 4.61
C VAL A 168 2.00 12.09 6.13
N PRO A 169 3.05 11.97 6.96
CA PRO A 169 2.88 12.03 8.40
C PRO A 169 2.34 13.40 8.79
N VAL A 170 1.28 13.44 9.58
CA VAL A 170 0.75 14.71 10.12
C VAL A 170 1.69 15.28 11.19
N SER A 171 2.39 14.39 11.90
CA SER A 171 3.38 14.72 12.93
C SER A 171 4.32 13.53 13.16
N TYR A 172 5.55 13.80 13.60
CA TYR A 172 6.52 12.80 14.04
C TYR A 172 7.30 13.33 15.24
N ALA A 173 7.91 12.42 16.01
CA ALA A 173 8.81 12.75 17.11
C ALA A 173 10.08 11.91 16.96
N ASP A 174 11.24 12.56 17.08
CA ASP A 174 12.53 11.87 17.06
C ASP A 174 12.78 11.26 18.45
N VAL A 175 12.79 9.93 18.51
CA VAL A 175 13.00 9.16 19.74
C VAL A 175 14.35 8.46 19.62
N PRO A 176 15.34 8.78 20.49
CA PRO A 176 16.61 8.07 20.48
C PRO A 176 16.40 6.58 20.82
N LEU A 177 17.04 5.69 20.06
CA LEU A 177 16.91 4.23 20.20
C LEU A 177 17.78 3.64 21.32
N THR A 178 18.67 4.44 21.90
CA THR A 178 19.62 4.03 22.95
C THR A 178 19.29 4.72 24.25
N GLN A 179 19.14 3.95 25.33
CA GLN A 179 19.17 4.45 26.71
C GLN A 179 20.61 4.40 27.22
N GLU A 180 21.05 5.44 27.93
CA GLU A 180 22.23 5.30 28.79
C GLU A 180 21.83 4.50 30.06
N ASP A 181 22.71 3.61 30.52
CA ASP A 181 22.44 2.78 31.71
C ASP A 181 22.17 3.68 32.93
N GLY A 182 20.93 3.66 33.43
CA GLY A 182 20.52 4.38 34.65
C GLY A 182 19.58 5.59 34.43
N GLU A 183 19.17 5.89 33.20
CA GLU A 183 18.16 6.92 32.90
C GLU A 183 16.72 6.43 33.15
N ASP A 184 15.78 7.37 33.35
CA ASP A 184 14.34 7.08 33.44
C ASP A 184 13.87 6.40 32.15
N GLU A 185 13.22 5.24 32.27
CA GLU A 185 12.77 4.45 31.11
C GLU A 185 11.91 5.26 30.12
N ASN A 186 11.25 6.32 30.59
CA ASN A 186 10.39 7.18 29.77
C ASN A 186 11.09 8.40 29.19
N GLU A 187 12.32 8.71 29.60
CA GLU A 187 13.05 9.88 29.13
C GLU A 187 13.29 9.87 27.61
N PRO A 188 13.70 8.75 26.97
CA PRO A 188 13.78 8.68 25.51
C PRO A 188 12.41 8.88 24.83
N LEU A 189 11.33 8.49 25.49
CA LEU A 189 9.95 8.57 24.96
C LEU A 189 9.30 9.94 25.17
N ARG A 190 9.93 10.86 25.92
CA ARG A 190 9.38 12.19 26.22
C ARG A 190 8.88 12.93 24.98
N PRO A 191 9.65 12.99 23.87
CA PRO A 191 9.19 13.67 22.65
C PRO A 191 7.89 13.09 22.08
N LEU A 192 7.71 11.77 22.15
CA LEU A 192 6.51 11.09 21.69
C LEU A 192 5.31 11.36 22.61
N LEU A 193 5.53 11.36 23.92
CA LEU A 193 4.51 11.66 24.92
C LEU A 193 4.02 13.11 24.82
N ASP A 194 4.93 14.06 24.62
CA ASP A 194 4.63 15.47 24.44
C ASP A 194 3.82 15.70 23.15
N LEU A 195 4.24 15.05 22.05
CA LEU A 195 3.49 15.08 20.80
C LEU A 195 2.07 14.51 21.01
N HIS A 196 1.94 13.35 21.64
CA HIS A 196 0.64 12.75 21.93
C HIS A 196 -0.27 13.66 22.78
N ALA A 197 0.29 14.33 23.79
CA ALA A 197 -0.44 15.31 24.60
C ALA A 197 -0.92 16.52 23.77
N SER A 198 -0.10 16.98 22.82
CA SER A 198 -0.45 18.11 21.94
C SER A 198 -1.54 17.79 20.92
N LEU A 199 -1.70 16.51 20.54
CA LEU A 199 -2.69 16.05 19.56
C LEU A 199 -4.09 15.85 20.15
N ARG A 200 -4.29 16.10 21.45
CA ARG A 200 -5.62 16.00 22.06
C ARG A 200 -6.54 17.07 21.46
N ILE A 201 -7.60 16.62 20.80
CA ILE A 201 -8.70 17.48 20.37
C ILE A 201 -9.31 18.09 21.63
N PRO A 202 -9.43 19.42 21.76
CA PRO A 202 -10.10 20.02 22.90
C PRO A 202 -11.55 19.52 22.97
N ASN A 203 -11.98 19.13 24.18
CA ASN A 203 -13.35 18.68 24.47
C ASN A 203 -14.39 19.73 24.09
#